data_AF-A0A356RAU5-F1
#
_entry.id   AF-A0A356RAU5-F1
#
_cell.length_a   1.000
_cell.length_b   1.000
_cell.length_c   1.000
_cell.angle_alpha   90.00
_cell.angle_beta   90.00
_cell.angle_gamma   90.00
#
_symmetry.space_group_name_H-M   'P 1'
#
loop_
_entity.id
_entity.type
_entity.pdbx_description
1 polymer ?
#
loop_
_entity_poly.entity_id
_entity_poly.type
_entity_poly.pdbx_seq_one_letter_code
_entity_poly.pdbx_strand_id
1 'polypeptide(L)'
;VGAEAPPFRPLTPEEDQSTVARMNESGAGLIFLGLGCPKQEHFAFDHRGKIQGVQLCVGAAFDFHAGVKKMAPQWMQQNSLEWVFRLWCEPKRLWQRYLVTNSKFLWKILRHELGLLK
;
A
#
# COMPACT_ATOMS: atom_id res chain seq x y z
N VAL A 1 -2.81 -1.78 -21.91
CA VAL A 1 -3.45 -0.95 -20.86
C VAL A 1 -4.73 -1.62 -20.40
N GLY A 2 -5.00 -1.70 -19.09
CA GLY A 2 -6.21 -2.34 -18.55
C GLY A 2 -6.36 -2.14 -17.04
N ALA A 3 -7.43 -2.67 -16.45
CA ALA A 3 -7.68 -2.67 -15.01
C ALA A 3 -8.31 -4.02 -14.60
N GLU A 4 -7.92 -4.54 -13.44
CA GLU A 4 -8.38 -5.83 -12.92
C GLU A 4 -8.52 -5.77 -11.40
N ALA A 5 -9.55 -6.42 -10.86
CA ALA A 5 -9.79 -6.55 -9.42
C ALA A 5 -9.62 -8.03 -9.01
N PRO A 6 -8.46 -8.43 -8.45
CA PRO A 6 -8.25 -9.82 -8.06
C PRO A 6 -9.11 -10.18 -6.84
N PRO A 7 -9.42 -11.47 -6.65
CA PRO A 7 -10.28 -11.92 -5.56
C PRO A 7 -9.68 -11.65 -4.16
N PHE A 8 -10.53 -11.60 -3.15
CA PHE A 8 -10.16 -11.51 -1.72
C PHE A 8 -9.71 -12.88 -1.15
N ARG A 9 -8.93 -13.63 -1.93
CA ARG A 9 -8.26 -14.88 -1.55
C ARG A 9 -6.91 -14.99 -2.30
N PRO A 10 -6.03 -15.94 -1.93
CA PRO A 10 -4.88 -16.28 -2.75
C PRO A 10 -5.32 -16.70 -4.16
N LEU A 11 -4.50 -16.34 -5.16
CA LEU A 11 -4.67 -16.81 -6.54
C LEU A 11 -4.25 -18.27 -6.64
N THR A 12 -4.90 -19.04 -7.49
CA THR A 12 -4.34 -20.34 -7.91
C THR A 12 -3.11 -20.11 -8.80
N PRO A 13 -2.21 -21.09 -8.94
CA PRO A 13 -1.05 -20.96 -9.84
C PRO A 13 -1.43 -20.59 -11.28
N GLU A 14 -2.57 -21.08 -11.78
CA GLU A 14 -3.07 -20.79 -13.11
C GLU A 14 -3.61 -19.36 -13.20
N GLU A 15 -4.37 -18.91 -12.20
CA GLU A 15 -4.85 -17.52 -12.11
C GLU A 15 -3.68 -16.54 -12.07
N ASP A 16 -2.65 -16.84 -11.27
CA ASP A 16 -1.43 -16.05 -11.12
C ASP A 16 -0.67 -15.92 -12.44
N GLN A 17 -0.37 -17.05 -13.10
CA GLN A 17 0.30 -17.07 -14.40
C GLN A 17 -0.50 -16.32 -15.46
N SER A 18 -1.82 -16.52 -15.51
CA SER A 18 -2.68 -15.82 -16.47
C SER A 18 -2.69 -14.31 -16.24
N THR A 19 -2.62 -13.87 -14.98
CA THR A 19 -2.57 -12.45 -14.60
C THR A 19 -1.28 -11.81 -15.08
N VAL A 20 -0.14 -12.48 -14.85
CA VAL A 20 1.17 -12.01 -15.34
C VAL A 20 1.21 -11.93 -16.87
N ALA A 21 0.71 -12.96 -17.55
CA ALA A 21 0.64 -12.98 -19.01
C ALA A 21 -0.18 -11.79 -19.53
N ARG A 22 -1.39 -11.58 -19.01
CA ARG A 22 -2.23 -10.43 -19.37
C ARG A 22 -1.54 -9.09 -19.13
N MET A 23 -0.87 -8.92 -17.99
CA MET A 23 -0.16 -7.67 -17.67
C MET A 23 0.96 -7.40 -18.70
N ASN A 24 1.76 -8.40 -19.04
CA ASN A 24 2.84 -8.28 -20.02
C ASN A 24 2.32 -8.06 -21.45
N GLU A 25 1.32 -8.84 -21.89
CA GLU A 25 0.67 -8.70 -23.19
C GLU A 25 0.02 -7.32 -23.38
N SER A 26 -0.43 -6.70 -22.28
CA SER A 26 -1.03 -5.38 -22.32
C SER A 26 -0.05 -4.25 -22.71
N GLY A 27 1.26 -4.53 -22.73
CA GLY A 27 2.32 -3.57 -23.02
C GLY A 27 2.46 -2.45 -21.97
N ALA A 28 1.90 -2.63 -20.77
CA ALA A 28 1.92 -1.60 -19.73
C ALA A 28 3.32 -1.44 -19.13
N GLY A 29 3.89 -0.24 -19.24
CA GLY A 29 5.18 0.10 -18.62
C GLY A 29 5.09 0.39 -17.12
N LEU A 30 3.89 0.73 -16.61
CA LEU A 30 3.62 1.01 -15.20
C LEU A 30 2.42 0.17 -14.74
N ILE A 31 2.55 -0.45 -13.57
CA ILE A 31 1.51 -1.28 -12.94
C ILE A 31 1.23 -0.72 -11.54
N PHE A 32 0.08 -0.08 -11.37
CA PHE A 32 -0.35 0.46 -10.07
C PHE A 32 -1.09 -0.61 -9.25
N LEU A 33 -0.50 -1.03 -8.14
CA LEU A 33 -1.03 -2.04 -7.24
C LEU A 33 -1.78 -1.39 -6.08
N GLY A 34 -3.11 -1.47 -6.11
CA GLY A 34 -4.01 -1.01 -5.04
C GLY A 34 -4.59 -2.14 -4.20
N LEU A 35 -3.79 -3.17 -3.88
CA LEU A 35 -4.27 -4.39 -3.21
C LEU A 35 -4.29 -4.29 -1.67
N GLY A 36 -3.79 -3.19 -1.12
CA GLY A 36 -3.64 -2.99 0.31
C GLY A 36 -2.41 -3.71 0.89
N CYS A 37 -1.97 -3.26 2.05
CA CYS A 37 -0.82 -3.83 2.75
C CYS A 37 -1.26 -5.01 3.65
N PRO A 38 -0.52 -6.14 3.69
CA PRO A 38 0.76 -6.41 3.02
C PRO A 38 0.66 -7.07 1.64
N LYS A 39 -0.57 -7.29 1.13
CA LYS A 39 -0.81 -8.08 -0.09
C LYS A 39 -0.11 -7.49 -1.32
N GLN A 40 -0.14 -6.17 -1.49
CA GLN A 40 0.51 -5.50 -2.62
C GLN A 40 2.04 -5.65 -2.58
N GLU A 41 2.66 -5.56 -1.39
CA GLU A 41 4.12 -5.71 -1.26
C GLU A 41 4.55 -7.14 -1.55
N HIS A 42 3.80 -8.14 -1.05
CA HIS A 42 4.04 -9.54 -1.39
C HIS A 42 3.86 -9.80 -2.89
N PHE A 43 2.76 -9.32 -3.48
CA PHE A 43 2.54 -9.46 -4.91
C PHE A 43 3.68 -8.86 -5.73
N ALA A 44 4.09 -7.63 -5.41
CA ALA A 44 5.20 -6.96 -6.09
C ALA A 44 6.52 -7.75 -5.96
N PHE A 45 6.80 -8.27 -4.76
CA PHE A 45 7.99 -9.06 -4.50
C PHE A 45 7.97 -10.40 -5.24
N ASP A 46 6.87 -11.14 -5.19
CA ASP A 46 6.73 -12.49 -5.78
C ASP A 46 6.74 -12.47 -7.31
N HIS A 47 6.41 -11.30 -7.90
CA HIS A 47 6.37 -11.07 -9.34
C HIS A 47 7.52 -10.23 -9.88
N ARG A 48 8.50 -9.88 -9.03
CA ARG A 48 9.70 -9.16 -9.47
C ARG A 48 10.40 -9.95 -10.58
N GLY A 49 10.66 -9.29 -11.71
CA GLY A 49 11.26 -9.91 -12.90
C GLY A 49 10.33 -10.81 -13.72
N LYS A 50 9.10 -11.09 -13.27
CA LYS A 50 8.07 -11.78 -14.06
C LYS A 50 7.17 -10.81 -14.82
N ILE A 51 6.82 -9.70 -14.16
CA ILE A 51 6.09 -8.57 -14.76
C ILE A 51 7.12 -7.59 -15.33
N GLN A 52 6.98 -7.23 -16.60
CA GLN A 52 7.93 -6.37 -17.31
C GLN A 52 7.79 -4.89 -16.94
N GLY A 53 6.58 -4.45 -16.60
CA GLY A 53 6.31 -3.08 -16.17
C GLY A 53 6.78 -2.79 -14.74
N VAL A 54 7.04 -1.53 -14.44
CA VAL A 54 7.39 -1.07 -13.09
C VAL A 54 6.17 -1.16 -12.19
N GLN A 55 6.30 -1.90 -11.10
CA GLN A 55 5.23 -2.12 -10.13
C GLN A 55 5.27 -1.03 -9.04
N LEU A 56 4.14 -0.35 -8.82
CA LEU A 56 3.99 0.73 -7.85
C LEU A 56 2.90 0.38 -6.84
N CYS A 57 3.27 0.11 -5.59
CA CYS A 57 2.35 -0.12 -4.50
C CYS A 57 1.71 1.19 -4.03
N VAL A 58 0.49 1.46 -4.47
CA VAL A 58 -0.20 2.75 -4.21
C VAL A 58 -1.19 2.70 -3.06
N GLY A 59 -1.45 1.51 -2.50
CA GLY A 59 -2.39 1.34 -1.39
C GLY A 59 -3.77 1.90 -1.74
N ALA A 60 -4.27 2.79 -0.87
CA ALA A 60 -5.61 3.36 -0.98
C ALA A 60 -5.72 4.53 -2.00
N ALA A 61 -4.73 4.75 -2.88
CA ALA A 61 -4.76 5.88 -3.82
C ALA A 61 -6.05 5.90 -4.65
N PHE A 62 -6.49 4.74 -5.16
CA PHE A 62 -7.73 4.65 -5.92
C PHE A 62 -8.97 5.00 -5.09
N ASP A 63 -9.02 4.62 -3.80
CA ASP A 63 -10.13 5.00 -2.91
C ASP A 63 -10.26 6.52 -2.76
N PHE A 64 -9.12 7.23 -2.70
CA PHE A 64 -9.12 8.70 -2.65
C PHE A 64 -9.59 9.31 -3.96
N HIS A 65 -9.12 8.81 -5.10
CA HIS A 65 -9.51 9.31 -6.42
C HIS A 65 -10.98 9.00 -6.76
N ALA A 66 -11.51 7.88 -6.28
CA ALA A 66 -12.91 7.49 -6.43
C ALA A 66 -13.84 8.21 -5.42
N GLY A 67 -13.31 9.05 -4.52
CA GLY A 67 -14.10 9.76 -3.50
C GLY A 67 -14.62 8.86 -2.37
N VAL A 68 -14.23 7.58 -2.33
CA VAL A 68 -14.57 6.64 -1.25
C VAL A 68 -13.92 7.07 0.06
N LYS A 69 -12.67 7.55 -0.01
CA LYS A 69 -11.96 8.16 1.12
C LYS A 69 -11.84 9.66 0.95
N LYS A 70 -12.11 10.39 2.03
CA LYS A 70 -11.94 11.83 2.08
C LYS A 70 -10.49 12.17 2.40
N MET A 71 -9.94 13.15 1.68
CA MET A 71 -8.70 13.82 2.08
C MET A 71 -8.99 14.83 3.20
N ALA A 72 -8.01 15.14 4.05
CA ALA A 72 -8.19 16.18 5.05
C ALA A 72 -8.38 17.56 4.40
N PRO A 73 -8.97 18.56 5.09
CA PRO A 73 -8.96 19.94 4.64
C PRO A 73 -7.54 20.45 4.34
N GLN A 74 -7.42 21.38 3.38
CA GLN A 74 -6.11 21.86 2.90
C GLN A 74 -5.20 22.38 4.01
N TRP A 75 -5.75 23.09 5.00
CA TRP A 75 -4.96 23.59 6.14
C TRP A 75 -4.34 22.43 6.95
N MET A 76 -5.03 21.29 7.09
CA MET A 76 -4.48 20.13 7.79
C MET A 76 -3.38 19.47 6.97
N GLN A 77 -3.57 19.36 5.65
CA GLN A 77 -2.56 18.81 4.73
C GLN A 77 -1.27 19.64 4.79
N GLN A 78 -1.38 20.97 4.72
CA GLN A 78 -0.25 21.90 4.79
C GLN A 78 0.50 21.85 6.13
N ASN A 79 -0.14 21.42 7.20
CA ASN A 79 0.45 21.28 8.52
C ASN A 79 0.85 19.83 8.86
N SER A 80 0.89 18.93 7.87
CA SER A 80 1.19 17.49 8.09
C SER A 80 0.23 16.78 9.05
N LEU A 81 -1.02 17.26 9.17
CA LEU A 81 -2.05 16.75 10.09
C LEU A 81 -3.00 15.74 9.43
N GLU A 82 -2.73 15.30 8.20
CA GLU A 82 -3.53 14.29 7.49
C GLU A 82 -3.74 13.03 8.34
N TRP A 83 -2.72 12.60 9.09
CA TRP A 83 -2.82 11.43 9.97
C TRP A 83 -3.85 11.61 11.10
N VAL A 84 -4.01 12.83 11.64
CA VAL A 84 -5.01 13.14 12.67
C VAL A 84 -6.41 13.03 12.08
N PHE A 85 -6.62 13.61 10.90
CA PHE A 85 -7.89 13.52 10.20
C PHE A 85 -8.26 12.07 9.89
N ARG A 86 -7.29 11.28 9.41
CA ARG A 86 -7.50 9.86 9.14
C ARG A 86 -7.83 9.07 10.41
N LEU A 87 -7.15 9.35 11.52
CA LEU A 87 -7.47 8.74 12.81
C LEU A 87 -8.91 9.08 13.24
N TRP A 88 -9.33 10.33 13.06
CA TRP A 88 -10.69 10.76 13.37
C TRP A 88 -11.74 10.03 12.52
N CYS A 89 -11.46 9.83 11.22
CA CYS A 89 -12.38 9.12 10.33
C CYS A 89 -12.41 7.60 10.56
N GLU A 90 -11.27 6.99 10.91
CA GLU A 90 -11.14 5.53 11.04
C GLU A 90 -10.52 5.13 12.41
N PRO A 91 -11.10 5.57 13.54
CA PRO A 91 -10.46 5.48 14.85
C PRO A 91 -10.15 4.04 15.20
N LYS A 92 -11.14 3.13 15.08
CA LYS A 92 -11.02 1.69 15.37
C LYS A 92 -9.88 0.99 14.62
N ARG A 93 -9.56 1.45 13.40
CA ARG A 93 -8.52 0.84 12.57
C ARG A 93 -7.15 1.44 12.82
N LEU A 94 -7.06 2.76 12.99
CA LEU A 94 -5.78 3.47 13.01
C LEU A 94 -5.20 3.70 14.41
N TRP A 95 -6.01 3.66 15.48
CA TRP A 95 -5.52 3.90 16.84
C TRP A 95 -4.40 2.92 17.24
N GLN A 96 -4.58 1.63 16.97
CA GLN A 96 -3.58 0.60 17.29
C GLN A 96 -2.29 0.84 16.51
N ARG A 97 -2.41 1.18 15.22
CA ARG A 97 -1.25 1.47 14.38
C ARG A 97 -0.44 2.63 14.94
N TYR A 98 -1.10 3.71 15.36
CA TYR A 98 -0.40 4.90 15.84
C TYR A 98 0.15 4.76 17.25
N LEU A 99 -0.59 4.15 18.17
CA LEU A 99 -0.12 4.00 19.56
C LEU A 99 0.81 2.82 19.76
N VAL A 100 0.68 1.74 18.98
CA VAL A 100 1.47 0.51 19.17
C VAL A 100 2.56 0.39 18.10
N THR A 101 2.20 0.47 16.81
CA THR A 101 3.19 0.24 15.75
C THR A 101 4.17 1.41 15.66
N ASN A 102 3.68 2.66 15.65
CA ASN A 102 4.57 3.82 15.53
C ASN A 102 5.44 3.99 16.80
N SER A 103 4.92 3.74 17.99
CA SER A 103 5.73 3.82 19.23
C SER A 103 6.86 2.78 19.24
N LYS A 104 6.57 1.54 18.83
CA LYS A 104 7.60 0.50 18.63
C LYS A 104 8.63 0.91 17.59
N PHE A 105 8.19 1.52 16.49
CA PHE A 105 9.09 2.00 15.43
C PHE A 105 10.00 3.12 15.93
N LEU A 106 9.44 4.13 16.61
CA LEU A 106 10.21 5.23 17.21
C LEU A 106 11.23 4.71 18.22
N TRP A 107 10.84 3.74 19.07
CA TRP A 107 11.77 3.11 20.01
C TRP A 107 12.89 2.34 19.29
N LYS A 108 12.58 1.63 18.20
CA LYS A 108 13.59 0.94 17.39
C LYS A 108 14.56 1.92 16.73
N ILE A 109 14.05 3.01 16.15
CA ILE A 109 14.90 4.07 15.59
C ILE A 109 15.79 4.65 16.68
N LEU A 110 15.21 5.03 17.82
CA LEU A 110 15.99 5.61 18.92
C LEU A 110 17.11 4.67 19.36
N ARG A 111 16.83 3.38 19.51
CA ARG A 111 17.85 2.39 19.83
C ARG A 111 18.91 2.22 18.74
N HIS A 112 18.53 2.32 17.47
CA HIS A 112 19.46 2.29 16.34
C HIS A 112 20.41 3.48 16.39
N GLU A 113 19.88 4.70 16.54
CA GLU A 113 20.68 5.93 16.63
C GLU A 113 21.60 5.96 17.86
N LEU A 114 21.17 5.35 18.97
CA LEU A 114 21.98 5.21 20.19
C LEU A 114 22.99 4.05 20.13
N GLY A 115 23.08 3.31 19.02
CA GLY A 115 23.99 2.16 18.86
C GLY A 115 23.64 0.92 19.70
N LEU A 116 22.40 0.86 20.21
CA LEU A 116 21.88 -0.24 21.05
C LEU A 116 21.22 -1.36 20.24
N LEU A 117 21.17 -1.21 18.92
CA LEU A 117 20.80 -2.23 17.94
C LEU A 117 21.96 -2.30 16.94
N LYS A 118 22.57 -3.49 16.82
CA LYS A 118 23.46 -3.81 15.71
C LYS A 118 22.65 -4.17 14.47
#